data_AF-A0A0M1JH89-F1
#
_entry.id   AF-A0A0M1JH89-F1
#
_cell.length_a   1.000
_cell.length_b   1.000
_cell.length_c   1.000
_cell.angle_alpha   90.00
_cell.angle_beta   90.00
_cell.angle_gamma   90.00
#
_symmetry.space_group_name_H-M   'P 1'
#
loop_
_entity.id
_entity.type
_entity.pdbx_description
1 polymer ?
#
loop_
_entity_poly.entity_id
_entity_poly.type
_entity_poly.pdbx_seq_one_letter_code
_entity_poly.pdbx_strand_id
1 'polypeptide(L)'
;MGHNLNCNYKLGPYQVDFFVAKLLLVLECNGYCHRHYDPVQEKKREAFITKKYGLVRFHHTIDLETLVNGILQAQPGKVIQLYDLQNLSQEMLLGLNVSTN
;
A
#
# COMPACT_ATOMS: atom_id res chain seq x y z
N MET A 1 11.55 -7.56 -22.32
CA MET A 1 11.77 -6.34 -21.51
C MET A 1 10.94 -6.47 -20.23
N GLY A 2 11.50 -7.06 -19.17
CA GLY A 2 10.82 -7.19 -17.88
C GLY A 2 11.06 -5.96 -17.02
N HIS A 3 9.99 -5.32 -16.54
CA HIS A 3 10.09 -4.38 -15.43
C HIS A 3 10.19 -5.24 -14.17
N ASN A 4 11.30 -5.17 -13.43
CA ASN A 4 11.49 -5.97 -12.23
C ASN A 4 10.49 -5.52 -11.15
N LEU A 5 9.32 -6.15 -11.13
CA LEU A 5 8.38 -6.14 -10.02
C LEU A 5 8.99 -7.03 -8.93
N ASN A 6 9.54 -6.41 -7.90
CA ASN A 6 10.13 -7.15 -6.78
C ASN A 6 9.08 -7.28 -5.68
N CYS A 7 8.68 -8.50 -5.35
CA CYS A 7 7.71 -8.78 -4.29
C CYS A 7 8.40 -8.89 -2.92
N ASN A 8 7.72 -8.52 -1.84
CA ASN A 8 8.20 -8.59 -0.46
C ASN A 8 9.59 -7.97 -0.29
N TYR A 9 9.82 -6.85 -0.99
CA TYR A 9 11.13 -6.26 -1.18
C TYR A 9 11.62 -5.53 0.06
N LYS A 10 12.90 -5.72 0.40
CA LYS A 10 13.54 -5.00 1.52
C LYS A 10 14.06 -3.64 1.06
N LEU A 11 13.39 -2.59 1.50
CA LEU A 11 13.73 -1.20 1.24
C LEU A 11 14.34 -0.56 2.49
N GLY A 12 15.67 -0.62 2.60
CA GLY A 12 16.37 -0.18 3.81
C GLY A 12 15.97 -1.03 5.02
N PRO A 13 15.50 -0.42 6.13
CA PRO A 13 15.05 -1.17 7.30
C PRO A 13 13.63 -1.73 7.14
N TYR A 14 12.89 -1.35 6.10
CA TYR A 14 11.48 -1.71 5.93
C TYR A 14 11.29 -2.79 4.86
N GLN A 15 10.23 -3.57 5.01
CA GLN A 15 9.73 -4.45 3.97
C GLN A 15 8.50 -3.80 3.32
N VAL A 16 8.40 -3.91 2.00
CA VAL A 16 7.27 -3.42 1.20
C VAL A 16 6.74 -4.54 0.30
N ASP A 17 5.45 -4.51 -0.03
CA ASP A 17 4.83 -5.60 -0.80
C ASP A 17 5.38 -5.68 -2.22
N PHE A 18 5.50 -4.52 -2.89
CA PHE A 18 6.05 -4.46 -4.23
C PHE A 18 6.95 -3.24 -4.44
N PHE A 19 8.06 -3.45 -5.13
CA PHE A 19 8.96 -2.39 -5.56
C PHE A 19 9.25 -2.47 -7.05
N VAL A 20 8.98 -1.37 -7.77
CA VAL A 20 9.22 -1.23 -9.20
C VAL A 20 10.32 -0.20 -9.42
N ALA A 21 11.57 -0.66 -9.48
CA ALA A 21 12.76 0.21 -9.49
C ALA A 21 12.75 1.24 -10.63
N LYS A 22 12.34 0.83 -11.84
CA LYS A 22 12.29 1.72 -13.02
C LYS A 22 11.31 2.87 -12.89
N LEU A 23 10.29 2.73 -12.04
CA LEU A 23 9.27 3.75 -11.80
C LEU A 23 9.54 4.53 -10.50
N LEU A 24 10.61 4.19 -9.78
CA LEU A 24 10.86 4.70 -8.42
C LEU A 24 9.60 4.57 -7.55
N LEU A 25 8.98 3.39 -7.59
CA LEU A 25 7.62 3.19 -7.09
C LEU A 25 7.57 2.04 -6.09
N VAL A 26 6.88 2.30 -4.99
CA VAL A 26 6.45 1.29 -4.01
C VAL A 26 4.94 1.12 -4.13
N LEU A 27 4.47 -0.12 -4.18
CA LEU A 27 3.06 -0.46 -4.05
C LEU A 27 2.86 -1.25 -2.76
N GLU A 28 1.84 -0.86 -1.99
CA GLU A 28 1.44 -1.56 -0.77
C GLU A 28 -0.02 -1.97 -0.86
N CYS A 29 -0.27 -3.27 -0.73
CA CYS A 29 -1.58 -3.85 -0.67
C CYS A 29 -2.09 -3.82 0.77
N ASN A 30 -2.38 -2.61 1.27
CA ASN A 30 -2.83 -2.41 2.64
C ASN A 30 -4.34 -2.62 2.73
N GLY A 31 -4.71 -3.87 2.98
CA GLY A 31 -6.10 -4.32 3.07
C GLY A 31 -6.75 -4.20 4.45
N TYR A 32 -5.96 -4.17 5.53
CA TYR A 32 -6.48 -4.16 6.90
C TYR A 32 -5.47 -3.50 7.83
N CYS A 33 -5.94 -2.74 8.84
CA CYS A 33 -5.06 -2.30 9.93
C CYS A 33 -4.48 -3.54 10.60
N HIS A 34 -3.16 -3.72 10.49
CA HIS A 34 -2.46 -4.80 11.17
C HIS A 34 -2.76 -4.73 12.68
N ARG A 35 -2.88 -5.89 13.33
CA ARG A 35 -3.08 -6.03 14.79
C ARG A 35 -1.99 -5.31 15.62
N HIS A 36 -0.90 -4.88 14.98
CA HIS A 36 0.24 -4.15 15.52
C HIS A 36 0.48 -2.79 14.83
N TYR A 37 -0.57 -2.15 14.30
CA TYR A 37 -0.46 -0.84 13.67
C TYR A 37 0.02 0.21 14.68
N ASP A 38 1.29 0.61 14.56
CA ASP A 38 1.87 1.74 15.28
C ASP A 38 1.90 2.97 14.35
N PRO A 39 1.04 3.98 14.58
CA PRO A 39 0.95 5.15 13.72
C PRO A 39 2.26 5.96 13.67
N VAL A 40 3.07 5.92 14.73
CA VAL A 40 4.35 6.64 14.78
C VAL A 40 5.36 5.94 13.87
N GLN A 41 5.41 4.62 13.89
CA GLN A 41 6.30 3.86 13.02
C GLN A 41 5.86 3.91 11.57
N GLU A 42 4.55 3.83 11.29
CA GLU A 42 4.04 3.95 9.93
C GLU A 42 4.33 5.32 9.31
N LYS A 43 4.21 6.40 10.09
CA LYS A 43 4.60 7.73 9.63
C LYS A 43 6.09 7.85 9.33
N LYS A 44 6.96 7.21 10.13
CA LYS A 44 8.42 7.16 9.88
C LYS A 44 8.74 6.35 8.63
N ARG A 45 8.04 5.23 8.42
CA ARG A 45 8.18 4.35 7.26
C ARG A 45 7.77 5.08 5.99
N GLU A 46 6.59 5.70 6.00
CA GLU A 46 6.10 6.53 4.90
C GLU A 46 7.09 7.65 4.56
N ALA A 47 7.53 8.42 5.55
CA ALA A 47 8.52 9.48 5.36
C ALA A 47 9.88 8.98 4.85
N PHE A 48 10.26 7.74 5.15
CA PHE A 48 11.46 7.13 4.58
C PHE A 48 11.28 6.78 3.10
N ILE A 49 10.15 6.15 2.76
CA ILE A 49 9.82 5.74 1.39
C ILE A 49 9.71 6.96 0.48
N THR A 50 8.92 7.95 0.89
CA THR A 50 8.59 9.12 0.06
C THR A 50 9.78 10.05 -0.19
N LYS A 51 10.90 9.92 0.54
CA LYS A 51 12.14 10.65 0.23
C LYS A 51 12.67 10.38 -1.17
N LYS A 52 12.41 9.20 -1.74
CA LYS A 52 12.97 8.78 -3.04
C LYS A 52 11.95 8.16 -3.98
N TYR A 53 10.81 7.71 -3.46
CA TYR A 53 9.87 6.89 -4.21
C TYR A 53 8.45 7.44 -4.12
N GLY A 54 7.66 7.19 -5.17
CA GLY A 54 6.21 7.28 -5.07
C GLY A 54 5.68 6.11 -4.26
N LEU A 55 4.60 6.34 -3.50
CA LEU A 55 3.95 5.31 -2.71
C LEU A 55 2.48 5.22 -3.12
N VAL A 56 2.07 4.09 -3.67
CA VAL A 56 0.65 3.78 -3.94
C VAL A 56 0.19 2.74 -2.93
N ARG A 57 -0.80 3.09 -2.14
CA ARG A 57 -1.49 2.18 -1.22
C ARG A 57 -2.84 1.82 -1.80
N PHE A 58 -3.13 0.53 -1.89
CA PHE A 58 -4.36 0.04 -2.49
C PHE A 58 -4.98 -1.10 -1.69
N HIS A 59 -6.30 -1.25 -1.82
CA HIS A 59 -7.03 -2.38 -1.28
C HIS A 59 -7.09 -3.50 -2.32
N HIS A 60 -7.08 -4.77 -1.90
CA HIS A 60 -7.10 -5.90 -2.83
C HIS A 60 -8.39 -6.00 -3.67
N THR A 61 -9.46 -5.27 -3.29
CA THR A 61 -10.75 -5.26 -4.01
C THR A 61 -10.88 -4.12 -5.02
N ILE A 62 -9.88 -3.23 -5.16
CA ILE A 62 -9.94 -2.20 -6.20
C ILE A 62 -9.81 -2.83 -7.59
N ASP A 63 -10.42 -2.19 -8.58
CA ASP A 63 -10.26 -2.61 -9.97
C ASP A 63 -8.86 -2.26 -10.51
N LEU A 64 -8.48 -2.95 -11.58
CA LEU A 64 -7.16 -2.80 -12.20
C LEU A 64 -6.96 -1.41 -12.81
N GLU A 65 -8.01 -0.80 -13.36
CA GLU A 65 -7.93 0.52 -13.98
C GLU A 65 -7.58 1.58 -12.93
N THR A 66 -8.24 1.55 -11.77
CA THR A 66 -7.94 2.39 -10.61
C THR A 66 -6.49 2.21 -10.15
N LEU A 67 -6.01 0.96 -10.04
CA LEU A 67 -4.61 0.71 -9.67
C LEU A 67 -3.62 1.30 -10.69
N VAL A 68 -3.84 1.05 -11.98
CA VAL A 68 -2.96 1.55 -13.05
C VAL A 68 -2.98 3.08 -13.09
N ASN A 69 -4.15 3.71 -12.95
CA ASN A 69 -4.26 5.16 -12.89
C ASN A 69 -3.50 5.75 -11.69
N GLY A 70 -3.56 5.10 -10.53
CA GLY A 70 -2.75 5.47 -9.37
C GLY A 70 -1.25 5.34 -9.62
N ILE A 71 -0.82 4.26 -10.27
CA ILE A 71 0.58 4.04 -10.69
C ILE A 71 1.06 5.16 -11.62
N LEU A 72 0.26 5.53 -12.62
CA LEU A 72 0.60 6.58 -13.60
C LEU A 72 0.72 7.97 -12.97
N GLN A 73 -0.03 8.23 -11.89
CA GLN A 73 0.01 9.50 -11.15
C GLN A 73 1.09 9.54 -10.06
N ALA A 74 1.73 8.41 -9.76
CA ALA A 74 2.69 8.29 -8.69
C ALA A 74 4.02 8.98 -9.05
N GLN A 75 4.57 9.72 -8.10
CA GLN A 75 5.85 10.42 -8.24
C GLN A 75 6.58 10.41 -6.89
N PRO A 76 7.93 10.45 -6.88
CA PRO A 76 8.71 10.62 -5.66
C PRO A 76 8.16 11.73 -4.77
N GLY A 77 8.00 11.45 -3.47
CA GLY A 77 7.44 12.40 -2.51
C GLY A 77 5.92 12.35 -2.36
N LYS A 78 5.20 11.64 -3.24
CA LYS A 78 3.74 11.57 -3.21
C LYS A 78 3.26 10.22 -2.67
N VAL A 79 2.25 10.28 -1.79
CA VAL A 79 1.44 9.14 -1.39
C VAL A 79 0.11 9.22 -2.13
N ILE A 80 -0.29 8.12 -2.76
CA ILE A 80 -1.60 7.95 -3.39
C ILE A 80 -2.28 6.80 -2.65
N GLN A 81 -3.44 7.08 -2.06
CA GLN A 81 -4.23 6.09 -1.35
C GLN A 81 -5.51 5.83 -2.14
N LEU A 82 -5.67 4.59 -2.62
CA LEU A 82 -6.74 4.18 -3.53
C LEU A 82 -7.90 3.48 -2.82
N TYR A 83 -8.05 3.71 -1.52
CA TYR A 83 -9.14 3.12 -0.72
C TYR A 83 -9.63 4.10 0.33
N ASP A 84 -10.90 3.95 0.71
CA ASP A 84 -11.49 4.68 1.83
C ASP A 84 -11.33 3.88 3.13
N LEU A 85 -10.70 4.51 4.12
CA LEU A 85 -10.55 3.96 5.47
C LEU A 85 -11.90 3.72 6.16
N GLN A 86 -12.96 4.46 5.79
CA GLN A 86 -14.29 4.29 6.37
C GLN A 86 -14.93 2.97 5.92
N ASN A 87 -14.85 2.65 4.62
CA ASN A 87 -15.40 1.40 4.05
C ASN A 87 -14.62 0.17 4.54
N LEU A 88 -13.32 0.31 4.75
CA LEU A 88 -12.45 -0.72 5.33
C LEU A 88 -12.82 -1.09 6.77
N SER A 89 -13.18 -0.10 7.60
CA SER A 89 -13.62 -0.35 8.97
C SER A 89 -14.91 -1.18 9.00
N GLN A 90 -15.79 -1.00 8.01
CA GLN A 90 -17.03 -1.77 7.90
C GLN A 90 -16.80 -3.21 7.42
N GLU A 91 -15.89 -3.46 6.47
CA GLU A 91 -15.50 -4.83 6.09
C GLU A 91 -14.90 -5.61 7.26
N MET A 92 -14.07 -4.96 8.10
CA MET A 92 -13.54 -5.59 9.33
C MET A 92 -14.66 -5.95 10.32
N LEU A 93 -15.65 -5.08 10.49
CA LEU A 93 -16.81 -5.33 11.35
C LEU A 93 -17.71 -6.45 10.80
N LEU A 94 -17.90 -6.51 9.48
CA LEU A 94 -18.69 -7.55 8.82
C LEU A 94 -17.97 -8.91 8.81
N GLY A 95 -16.65 -8.95 8.61
CA GLY A 95 -15.86 -10.18 8.66
C GLY A 95 -15.82 -10.84 10.05
N LEU A 96 -15.93 -10.05 11.12
CA LEU A 96 -16.12 -10.55 12.49
C LEU A 96 -17.52 -11.15 12.71
N ASN A 97 -18.55 -10.58 12.07
CA ASN A 97 -19.93 -11.04 12.20
C ASN A 97 -20.25 -12.30 11.39
N VAL A 98 -19.40 -12.69 10.44
CA VAL A 98 -19.55 -13.95 9.67
C VAL A 98 -18.90 -15.15 10.38
N SER A 99 -18.24 -14.94 11.53
CA SER A 99 -17.61 -16.02 12.32
C SER A 99 -18.43 -16.51 13.51
N THR A 100 -19.74 -16.25 13.57
CA THR A 100 -20.62 -16.85 14.57
C THR A 100 -21.80 -17.58 13.91
N ASN A 101 -21.68 -18.91 13.95
CA ASN A 101 -22.64 -19.99 13.67
C ASN A 101 -22.91 -20.37 12.22
#